data_AF-A0A0U3SL56-F1
#
_entry.id   AF-A0A0U3SL56-F1
#
_cell.length_a   1.000
_cell.length_b   1.000
_cell.length_c   1.000
_cell.angle_alpha   90.00
_cell.angle_beta   90.00
_cell.angle_gamma   90.00
#
_symmetry.space_group_name_H-M   'P 1'
#
loop_
_entity.id
_entity.type
_entity.pdbx_description
1 polymer ?
#
loop_
_entity_poly.entity_id
_entity_poly.type
_entity_poly.pdbx_seq_one_letter_code
_entity_poly.pdbx_strand_id
1 'polypeptide(L)'
;MGAALRAPAPLTPYEVLARAQSAKYHADRAVWEVRDNDHGPGRFRRLLAAARRRQAARAAYAAAAAAYHATPRAAAERAARAKYAAKYGTPIQ
;
A
#
# COMPACT_ATOMS: atom_id res chain seq x y z
N MET A 1 8.61 -11.99 37.78
CA MET A 1 8.70 -12.73 36.50
C MET A 1 8.42 -11.76 35.37
N GLY A 2 9.46 -11.27 34.69
CA GLY A 2 9.31 -10.34 33.57
C GLY A 2 8.93 -11.10 32.30
N ALA A 3 7.78 -10.77 31.71
CA ALA A 3 7.41 -11.28 30.40
C ALA A 3 8.42 -10.73 29.37
N ALA A 4 9.28 -11.61 28.85
CA ALA A 4 10.11 -11.28 27.69
C ALA A 4 9.16 -11.01 26.51
N LEU A 5 8.94 -9.73 26.21
CA LEU A 5 8.19 -9.30 25.03
C LEU A 5 8.93 -9.85 23.80
N ARG A 6 8.40 -10.94 23.24
CA ARG A 6 8.90 -11.55 22.02
C ARG A 6 8.90 -10.46 20.94
N ALA A 7 10.08 -10.12 20.42
CA ALA A 7 10.19 -9.14 19.35
C ALA A 7 9.25 -9.54 18.20
N PRO A 8 8.48 -8.59 17.62
CA PRO A 8 7.57 -8.92 16.54
C PRO A 8 8.37 -9.55 15.40
N ALA A 9 7.90 -10.69 14.91
CA ALA A 9 8.54 -11.37 13.79
C ALA A 9 8.67 -10.39 12.60
N PRO A 10 9.78 -10.48 11.83
CA PRO A 10 9.94 -9.64 10.66
C PRO A 10 8.79 -9.92 9.69
N LEU A 11 8.14 -8.85 9.23
CA LEU A 11 7.04 -8.94 8.30
C LEU A 11 7.53 -9.51 6.97
N THR A 12 6.73 -10.39 6.39
CA THR A 12 6.94 -10.87 5.03
C THR A 12 6.77 -9.72 4.03
N PRO A 13 7.42 -9.79 2.85
CA PRO A 13 7.24 -8.77 1.81
C PRO A 13 5.77 -8.55 1.41
N TYR A 14 4.95 -9.60 1.47
CA TYR A 14 3.51 -9.51 1.23
C TYR A 14 2.79 -8.69 2.30
N GLU A 15 3.08 -8.92 3.58
CA GLU A 15 2.49 -8.16 4.69
C GLU A 15 2.93 -6.68 4.67
N VAL A 16 4.19 -6.41 4.31
CA VAL A 16 4.69 -5.05 4.09
C VAL A 16 3.91 -4.36 2.97
N LEU A 17 3.70 -5.05 1.84
CA LEU A 17 2.90 -4.54 0.72
C LEU A 17 1.45 -4.25 1.14
N ALA A 18 0.81 -5.17 1.86
CA ALA A 18 -0.57 -5.00 2.33
C ALA A 18 -0.70 -3.78 3.27
N ARG A 19 0.23 -3.60 4.21
CA ARG A 19 0.26 -2.42 5.08
C ARG A 19 0.49 -1.13 4.30
N ALA A 20 1.41 -1.14 3.33
CA ALA A 20 1.66 0.02 2.48
C ALA A 20 0.44 0.38 1.62
N GLN A 21 -0.31 -0.62 1.14
CA GLN A 21 -1.56 -0.41 0.40
C GLN A 21 -2.64 0.24 1.28
N SER A 22 -2.82 -0.25 2.51
CA SER A 22 -3.74 0.35 3.48
C SER A 22 -3.34 1.80 3.82
N ALA A 23 -2.05 2.04 4.10
CA ALA A 23 -1.55 3.39 4.38
C ALA A 23 -1.76 4.34 3.20
N LYS A 24 -1.54 3.88 1.97
CA LYS A 24 -1.82 4.64 0.74
C LYS A 24 -3.30 5.01 0.65
N TYR A 25 -4.20 4.04 0.90
CA TYR A 25 -5.65 4.27 0.87
C TYR A 25 -6.07 5.35 1.87
N HIS A 26 -5.61 5.27 3.13
CA HIS A 26 -5.94 6.27 4.14
C HIS A 26 -5.37 7.65 3.81
N ALA A 27 -4.15 7.72 3.25
CA ALA A 27 -3.55 8.98 2.84
C ALA A 27 -4.28 9.60 1.63
N ASP A 28 -4.72 8.79 0.67
CA ASP A 28 -5.58 9.24 -0.43
C ASP A 28 -6.89 9.80 0.13
N ARG A 29 -7.57 9.05 1.02
CA ARG A 29 -8.83 9.48 1.66
C ARG A 29 -8.70 10.81 2.41
N ALA A 30 -7.63 11.02 3.15
CA ALA A 30 -7.41 12.26 3.90
C ALA A 30 -7.30 13.50 2.98
N VAL A 31 -6.77 13.34 1.77
CA VAL A 31 -6.75 14.44 0.79
C VAL A 31 -8.17 14.77 0.32
N TRP A 32 -8.98 13.77 0.00
CA TRP A 32 -10.38 13.97 -0.40
C TRP A 32 -11.19 14.62 0.73
N GLU A 33 -11.01 14.16 1.97
CA GLU A 33 -11.71 14.69 3.13
C GLU A 33 -11.42 16.18 3.36
N VAL A 34 -10.15 16.60 3.31
CA VAL A 34 -9.79 18.02 3.44
C VAL A 34 -10.24 18.83 2.22
N ARG A 35 -10.22 18.23 1.03
CA ARG A 35 -10.61 18.95 -0.19
C ARG A 35 -12.12 19.22 -0.21
N ASP A 36 -12.91 18.23 0.17
CA ASP A 36 -14.36 18.21 -0.03
C ASP A 36 -15.15 18.66 1.21
N ASN A 37 -14.62 18.48 2.42
CA ASN A 37 -15.36 18.75 3.68
C ASN A 37 -14.77 19.87 4.55
N ASP A 38 -13.58 20.39 4.23
CA ASP A 38 -12.94 21.43 5.02
C ASP A 38 -13.00 22.78 4.30
N HIS A 39 -13.67 23.75 4.93
CA HIS A 39 -13.83 25.12 4.43
C HIS A 39 -13.21 26.17 5.37
N GLY A 40 -12.48 25.74 6.41
CA GLY A 40 -11.95 26.64 7.44
C GLY A 40 -10.65 27.34 7.05
N PRO A 41 -10.23 28.37 7.82
CA PRO A 41 -9.05 29.21 7.54
C PRO A 41 -7.68 28.47 7.62
N GLY A 42 -7.66 27.16 7.83
CA GLY A 42 -6.45 26.31 7.83
C GLY A 42 -6.39 25.29 6.69
N ARG A 43 -7.39 25.29 5.79
CA ARG A 43 -7.57 24.26 4.76
C ARG A 43 -6.33 24.03 3.92
N PHE A 44 -5.70 25.10 3.42
CA PHE A 44 -4.52 24.97 2.56
C PHE A 44 -3.36 24.27 3.27
N ARG A 45 -3.09 24.60 4.54
CA ARG A 45 -2.04 23.95 5.33
C ARG A 45 -2.34 22.47 5.57
N ARG A 46 -3.60 22.13 5.84
CA ARG A 46 -4.05 20.73 6.01
C ARG A 46 -3.97 19.95 4.70
N LEU A 47 -4.36 20.56 3.59
CA LEU A 47 -4.29 19.95 2.26
C LEU A 47 -2.83 19.69 1.87
N LEU A 48 -1.92 20.64 2.13
CA LEU A 48 -0.50 20.46 1.88
C LEU A 48 0.10 19.33 2.73
N ALA A 49 -0.27 19.25 4.02
CA ALA A 49 0.16 18.16 4.89
C ALA A 49 -0.37 16.80 4.42
N ALA A 50 -1.64 16.72 4.01
CA ALA A 50 -2.24 15.52 3.46
C ALA A 50 -1.57 15.11 2.14
N ALA A 51 -1.29 16.05 1.24
CA ALA A 51 -0.59 15.80 -0.01
C ALA A 51 0.82 15.24 0.21
N ARG A 52 1.58 15.79 1.16
CA ARG A 52 2.91 15.28 1.52
C ARG A 52 2.84 13.85 2.08
N ARG A 53 1.87 13.58 2.97
CA ARG A 53 1.64 12.21 3.49
C ARG A 53 1.27 11.23 2.38
N ARG A 54 0.42 11.65 1.44
CA ARG A 54 0.05 10.86 0.27
C ARG A 54 1.26 10.54 -0.60
N GLN A 55 2.13 11.51 -0.86
CA GLN A 55 3.35 11.29 -1.63
C GLN A 55 4.28 10.27 -0.95
N ALA A 56 4.49 10.40 0.36
CA ALA A 56 5.28 9.44 1.13
C ALA A 56 4.66 8.02 1.10
N ALA A 57 3.34 7.91 1.28
CA ALA A 57 2.64 6.61 1.23
C ALA A 57 2.71 5.96 -0.16
N ARG A 58 2.63 6.75 -1.23
CA ARG A 58 2.83 6.26 -2.61
C ARG A 58 4.24 5.74 -2.85
N ALA A 59 5.25 6.47 -2.37
CA ALA A 59 6.65 6.03 -2.47
C ALA A 59 6.88 4.72 -1.69
N ALA A 60 6.35 4.63 -0.46
CA ALA A 60 6.44 3.42 0.36
C ALA A 60 5.74 2.22 -0.30
N TYR A 61 4.55 2.42 -0.86
CA TYR A 61 3.86 1.40 -1.63
C TYR A 61 4.66 0.95 -2.86
N ALA A 62 5.23 1.88 -3.63
CA ALA A 62 6.04 1.55 -4.80
C ALA A 62 7.27 0.71 -4.41
N ALA A 63 7.96 1.08 -3.33
CA ALA A 63 9.09 0.31 -2.80
C ALA A 63 8.67 -1.09 -2.33
N ALA A 64 7.56 -1.19 -1.58
CA ALA A 64 7.04 -2.48 -1.12
C ALA A 64 6.56 -3.37 -2.27
N ALA A 65 5.96 -2.79 -3.30
CA ALA A 65 5.53 -3.51 -4.50
C ALA A 65 6.73 -4.03 -5.28
N ALA A 66 7.78 -3.23 -5.47
CA ALA A 66 9.01 -3.67 -6.10
C ALA A 66 9.66 -4.85 -5.33
N ALA A 67 9.74 -4.73 -4.00
CA ALA A 67 10.25 -5.80 -3.13
C ALA A 67 9.41 -7.08 -3.24
N TYR A 68 8.07 -6.96 -3.26
CA TYR A 68 7.19 -8.11 -3.45
C TYR A 68 7.36 -8.75 -4.82
N HIS A 69 7.42 -7.97 -5.90
CA HIS A 69 7.56 -8.48 -7.26
C HIS A 69 8.89 -9.17 -7.53
N ALA A 70 9.93 -8.86 -6.76
CA ALA A 70 11.20 -9.57 -6.75
C ALA A 70 11.12 -10.97 -6.09
N THR A 71 10.06 -11.28 -5.36
CA THR A 71 9.92 -12.59 -4.70
C THR A 71 9.56 -13.71 -5.68
N PRO A 72 9.98 -14.96 -5.42
CA PRO A 72 9.54 -16.13 -6.19
C PRO A 72 8.03 -16.32 -6.18
N ARG A 73 7.37 -15.93 -5.07
CA ARG A 73 5.92 -15.97 -4.94
C ARG A 73 5.22 -15.12 -5.99
N ALA A 74 5.68 -13.87 -6.19
CA ALA A 74 5.11 -12.99 -7.19
C ALA A 74 5.36 -13.50 -8.64
N ALA A 75 6.44 -14.24 -8.88
CA ALA A 75 6.66 -14.90 -10.16
C ALA A 75 5.69 -16.07 -10.38
N ALA A 76 5.46 -16.89 -9.35
CA ALA A 76 4.49 -17.99 -9.41
C ALA A 76 3.05 -17.50 -9.64
N GLU A 77 2.65 -16.40 -8.98
CA GLU A 77 1.35 -15.77 -9.20
C GLU A 77 1.21 -15.24 -10.63
N ARG A 78 2.24 -14.58 -11.19
CA ARG A 78 2.24 -14.14 -12.60
C ARG A 78 2.10 -15.31 -13.57
N ALA A 79 2.82 -16.41 -13.33
CA ALA A 79 2.72 -17.62 -14.14
C ALA A 79 1.32 -18.24 -14.06
N ALA A 80 0.71 -18.28 -12.88
CA ALA A 80 -0.66 -18.77 -12.69
C ALA A 80 -1.69 -17.91 -13.44
N ARG A 81 -1.55 -16.57 -13.36
CA ARG A 81 -2.41 -15.63 -14.11
C ARG A 81 -2.26 -15.79 -15.62
N ALA A 82 -1.04 -15.99 -16.12
CA ALA A 82 -0.79 -16.24 -17.54
C ALA A 82 -1.44 -17.55 -18.01
N LYS A 83 -1.32 -18.63 -17.23
CA LYS A 83 -2.00 -19.91 -17.51
C LYS A 83 -3.52 -19.77 -17.53
N TYR A 84 -4.08 -18.99 -16.59
CA TYR A 84 -5.50 -18.70 -16.57
C TYR A 84 -5.94 -17.91 -17.81
N ALA A 85 -5.22 -16.84 -18.16
CA ALA A 85 -5.51 -16.03 -19.33
C ALA A 85 -5.46 -16.87 -20.63
N ALA A 86 -4.49 -17.76 -20.76
CA ALA A 86 -4.39 -18.68 -21.89
C ALA A 86 -5.56 -19.69 -21.96
N LYS A 87 -6.10 -20.08 -20.79
CA LYS A 87 -7.21 -21.05 -20.71
C LYS A 87 -8.58 -20.42 -20.91
N TYR A 88 -8.78 -19.18 -20.48
CA TYR A 88 -10.11 -18.54 -20.41
C TYR A 88 -10.23 -17.25 -21.24
N GLY A 89 -9.17 -16.82 -21.93
CA GLY A 89 -9.17 -15.62 -22.78
C GLY A 89 -9.26 -14.29 -22.01
N THR A 90 -9.50 -14.31 -20.70
CA THR A 90 -9.59 -13.12 -19.85
C THR A 90 -8.41 -13.06 -18.88
N PRO A 91 -7.59 -12.00 -18.91
CA PRO A 91 -6.56 -11.81 -17.90
C PRO A 91 -7.19 -11.48 -16.54
N ILE A 92 -6.76 -12.20 -15.49
CA ILE A 92 -7.09 -11.82 -14.10
C ILE A 92 -6.20 -10.63 -13.72
N GLN A 93 -6.83 -9.48 -13.44
CA GLN A 93 -6.13 -8.27 -12.95
C GLN A 93 -5.68 -8.42 -11.49
#